data_AF-A0AAN7KES5-F1
#
_entry.id   AF-A0AAN7KES5-F1
#
_cell.length_a   1.000
_cell.length_b   1.000
_cell.length_c   1.000
_cell.angle_alpha   90.00
_cell.angle_beta   90.00
_cell.angle_gamma   90.00
#
_symmetry.space_group_name_H-M   'P 1'
#
loop_
_entity.id
_entity.type
_entity.pdbx_description
1 polymer ?
#
loop_
_entity_poly.entity_id
_entity_poly.type
_entity_poly.pdbx_seq_one_letter_code
_entity_poly.pdbx_strand_id
1 'polypeptide(L)'
;MAQILLHGTLHATIYEVDNLHHGSGGHRFFRKLMENVEETIGIGKGTTKLYATIDLGKARVGRTRKVENEPSNPRWYESFHIYCAHMASDAIFTVKDDNPIGATLIGRAYIPVEELLSGEEVDRWVEILNEDKEPIEGGSKIHVKLQYFDVTKDRNWARGIRSAKFPGVPYTFFSQRQGCKVSLYQDAHIPDKFVPKIPLAGGKYYEPHRCWEDIFDAISNAKHLIYITGWSVYTEISLIRDSRRQKPGGDITLGALLKKKASEGVRVLILVWDDRTSVSLLKKDGLMATHDEETAQYFQETDVHCVLCPRNPDDGGSIVQDLQISTMFTHHQKIVVVDADMPTGGSQKRRIVSFVGGIDLCDGRYDTPFHSLFRTLDTAHHDDFHQPNFTDAAITKGGPREPWHDIHSRLEGPIAWDVLYNFEQRWRKQGGKDLLVQLRELDDPENEHCVIRVNQIADKYWDLYSSEALDHDLPGHLLRYPIEVSSQGVITELPGFENFPDTKARILGTKSDYMPPILTT
;
A
#
# COMPACT_ATOMS: atom_id res chain seq x y z
N MET A 1 -13.53 18.67 -37.05
CA MET A 1 -12.34 17.80 -37.22
C MET A 1 -12.77 16.36 -36.98
N ALA A 2 -12.18 15.41 -37.69
CA ALA A 2 -12.51 14.00 -37.51
C ALA A 2 -12.06 13.55 -36.11
N GLN A 3 -12.87 12.74 -35.43
CA GLN A 3 -12.44 12.10 -34.20
C GLN A 3 -11.72 10.80 -34.55
N ILE A 4 -10.52 10.64 -33.99
CA ILE A 4 -9.66 9.49 -34.24
C ILE A 4 -9.54 8.68 -32.95
N LEU A 5 -9.61 7.36 -33.10
CA LEU A 5 -9.40 6.45 -31.99
C LEU A 5 -7.91 6.36 -31.66
N LEU A 6 -7.54 6.82 -30.47
CA LEU A 6 -6.27 6.51 -29.83
C LEU A 6 -6.48 5.32 -28.90
N HIS A 7 -6.15 4.13 -29.38
CA HIS A 7 -6.14 2.90 -28.60
C HIS A 7 -4.71 2.40 -28.46
N GLY A 8 -4.12 2.55 -27.28
CA GLY A 8 -2.70 2.27 -27.08
C GLY A 8 -2.13 3.04 -25.90
N THR A 9 -0.88 3.47 -26.02
CA THR A 9 -0.22 4.26 -24.99
C THR A 9 0.32 5.55 -25.59
N LEU A 10 0.05 6.68 -24.94
CA LEU A 10 0.68 7.97 -25.23
C LEU A 10 1.76 8.25 -24.18
N HIS A 11 3.02 8.29 -24.61
CA HIS A 11 4.10 8.84 -23.80
C HIS A 11 4.08 10.35 -23.95
N ALA A 12 4.02 11.07 -22.84
CA ALA A 12 3.99 12.52 -22.83
C ALA A 12 4.99 13.08 -21.83
N THR A 13 5.64 14.19 -22.16
CA THR A 13 6.42 14.99 -21.23
C THR A 13 5.95 16.44 -21.32
N ILE A 14 5.62 17.04 -20.18
CA ILE A 14 5.36 18.47 -20.07
C ILE A 14 6.57 19.09 -19.40
N TYR A 15 7.30 19.92 -20.14
CA TYR A 15 8.51 20.58 -19.66
C TYR A 15 8.15 21.83 -18.88
N GLU A 16 7.74 22.89 -19.59
CA GLU A 16 7.56 24.23 -19.03
C GLU A 16 6.70 25.14 -19.92
N VAL A 17 6.31 26.29 -19.37
CA VAL A 17 5.80 27.44 -20.16
C VAL A 17 6.88 28.52 -20.20
N ASP A 18 7.19 29.05 -21.38
CA ASP A 18 8.31 30.00 -21.59
C ASP A 18 8.20 31.26 -20.73
N ASN A 19 7.09 31.97 -20.83
CA ASN A 19 6.81 33.17 -20.05
C ASN A 19 5.31 33.45 -20.00
N LEU A 20 4.72 33.38 -18.81
CA LEU A 20 3.36 33.79 -18.51
C LEU A 20 3.35 35.28 -18.13
N HIS A 21 2.72 36.08 -18.98
CA HIS A 21 2.46 37.47 -18.66
C HIS A 21 1.19 37.57 -17.82
N HIS A 22 1.33 37.99 -16.56
CA HIS A 22 0.16 38.39 -15.78
C HIS A 22 -0.37 39.71 -16.33
N GLY A 23 -1.36 39.62 -17.22
CA GLY A 23 -1.98 40.76 -17.87
C GLY A 23 -2.35 41.87 -16.88
N SER A 24 -1.89 43.08 -17.19
CA SER A 24 -2.14 44.31 -16.41
C SER A 24 -3.63 44.70 -16.35
N GLY A 25 -4.51 44.05 -17.13
CA GLY A 25 -5.97 44.25 -17.13
C GLY A 25 -6.74 43.38 -16.13
N GLY A 26 -6.31 42.13 -15.90
CA GLY A 26 -6.95 41.22 -14.94
C GLY A 26 -6.57 41.52 -13.50
N HIS A 27 -5.33 41.96 -13.26
CA HIS A 27 -4.82 42.28 -11.93
C HIS A 27 -5.63 43.33 -11.18
N ARG A 28 -6.32 44.25 -11.87
CA ARG A 28 -7.12 45.29 -11.18
C ARG A 28 -8.45 44.75 -10.62
N PHE A 29 -8.97 43.67 -11.19
CA PHE A 29 -10.19 43.01 -10.71
C PHE A 29 -9.85 41.88 -9.75
N PHE A 30 -8.82 41.07 -10.07
CA PHE A 30 -8.35 39.96 -9.24
C PHE A 30 -7.67 40.43 -7.94
N ARG A 31 -6.83 41.48 -7.98
CA ARG A 31 -6.28 42.06 -6.74
C ARG A 31 -7.39 42.67 -5.88
N LYS A 32 -8.40 43.31 -6.47
CA LYS A 32 -9.53 43.90 -5.71
C LYS A 32 -10.43 42.83 -5.09
N LEU A 33 -10.67 41.73 -5.80
CA LEU A 33 -11.47 40.61 -5.31
C LEU A 33 -10.72 39.84 -4.21
N MET A 34 -9.42 39.60 -4.37
CA MET A 34 -8.59 39.00 -3.32
C MET A 34 -8.38 39.96 -2.15
N GLU A 35 -8.07 41.25 -2.34
CA GLU A 35 -7.92 42.22 -1.24
C GLU A 35 -9.21 42.34 -0.41
N ASN A 36 -10.39 42.39 -1.05
CA ASN A 36 -11.67 42.46 -0.34
C ASN A 36 -12.01 41.16 0.41
N VAL A 37 -11.55 40.00 -0.06
CA VAL A 37 -11.75 38.70 0.59
C VAL A 37 -10.69 38.45 1.66
N GLU A 38 -9.45 38.89 1.46
CA GLU A 38 -8.33 38.85 2.40
C GLU A 38 -8.63 39.68 3.65
N GLU A 39 -9.25 40.86 3.51
CA GLU A 39 -9.72 41.68 4.66
C GLU A 39 -10.88 41.03 5.42
N THR A 40 -11.70 40.21 4.75
CA THR A 40 -12.92 39.64 5.36
C THR A 40 -12.69 38.28 6.02
N ILE A 41 -11.67 37.50 5.60
CA ILE A 41 -11.50 36.09 6.02
C ILE A 41 -10.12 35.78 6.62
N GLY A 42 -9.16 36.71 6.63
CA GLY A 42 -7.88 36.53 7.34
C GLY A 42 -6.94 35.46 6.78
N ILE A 43 -7.12 35.06 5.51
CA ILE A 43 -6.26 34.11 4.80
C ILE A 43 -5.12 34.90 4.16
N GLY A 44 -3.87 34.60 4.52
CA GLY A 44 -2.68 35.30 4.02
C GLY A 44 -2.52 35.23 2.50
N LYS A 45 -1.71 36.15 1.94
CA LYS A 45 -1.43 36.30 0.49
C LYS A 45 -1.25 34.94 -0.19
N GLY A 46 -2.20 34.55 -1.03
CA GLY A 46 -2.17 33.28 -1.75
C GLY A 46 -0.97 33.23 -2.71
N THR A 47 -0.13 32.19 -2.60
CA THR A 47 0.89 31.87 -3.59
C THR A 47 0.24 31.21 -4.80
N THR A 48 0.62 31.64 -6.01
CA THR A 48 0.18 31.01 -7.26
C THR A 48 0.59 29.54 -7.31
N LYS A 49 -0.32 28.66 -7.74
CA LYS A 49 -0.14 27.21 -7.79
C LYS A 49 -0.39 26.71 -9.21
N LEU A 50 0.64 26.79 -10.04
CA LEU A 50 0.53 26.50 -11.46
C LEU A 50 0.66 25.01 -11.75
N TYR A 51 -0.25 24.50 -12.58
CA TYR A 51 -0.20 23.13 -13.06
C TYR A 51 -0.74 23.02 -14.48
N ALA A 52 -0.35 21.96 -15.17
CA ALA A 52 -0.85 21.61 -16.48
C ALA A 52 -1.63 20.30 -16.44
N THR A 53 -2.58 20.16 -17.35
CA THR A 53 -3.39 18.95 -17.53
C THR A 53 -3.36 18.51 -18.97
N ILE A 54 -3.48 17.20 -19.21
CA ILE A 54 -3.55 16.59 -20.54
C ILE A 54 -4.95 16.01 -20.70
N ASP A 55 -5.65 16.45 -21.74
CA ASP A 55 -6.97 15.95 -22.11
C ASP A 55 -6.94 15.35 -23.53
N LEU A 56 -7.61 14.21 -23.73
CA LEU A 56 -7.91 13.66 -25.07
C LEU A 56 -9.37 13.97 -25.39
N GLY A 57 -9.60 14.98 -26.22
CA GLY A 57 -10.94 15.55 -26.39
C GLY A 57 -11.47 16.14 -25.08
N LYS A 58 -12.48 15.51 -24.48
CA LYS A 58 -13.06 15.95 -23.18
C LYS A 58 -12.60 15.10 -21.99
N ALA A 59 -11.80 14.05 -22.23
CA ALA A 59 -11.37 13.13 -21.19
C ALA A 59 -10.02 13.56 -20.62
N ARG A 60 -9.98 13.86 -19.30
CA ARG A 60 -8.73 14.11 -18.57
C ARG A 60 -7.94 12.81 -18.44
N VAL A 61 -6.69 12.83 -18.86
CA VAL A 61 -5.81 11.66 -18.85
C VAL A 61 -4.50 11.85 -18.07
N GLY A 62 -4.16 13.09 -17.71
CA GLY A 62 -2.97 13.38 -16.89
C GLY A 62 -3.00 14.78 -16.28
N ARG A 63 -2.23 14.96 -15.22
CA ARG A 63 -2.04 16.25 -14.54
C ARG A 63 -0.64 16.30 -13.94
N THR A 64 0.05 17.42 -14.08
CA THR A 64 1.34 17.64 -13.40
C THR A 64 1.14 17.89 -11.90
N ARG A 65 2.21 17.84 -11.12
CA ARG A 65 2.24 18.47 -9.81
C ARG A 65 1.97 19.99 -9.91
N LYS A 66 1.51 20.57 -8.82
CA LYS A 66 1.41 22.02 -8.66
C LYS A 66 2.80 22.58 -8.34
N VAL A 67 3.22 23.61 -9.07
CA VAL A 67 4.47 24.34 -8.81
C VAL A 67 4.11 25.67 -8.17
N GLU A 68 4.76 25.96 -7.05
CA GLU A 68 4.63 27.22 -6.33
C GLU A 68 5.90 28.07 -6.56
N ASN A 69 5.78 29.40 -6.47
CA ASN A 69 6.90 30.36 -6.58
C ASN A 69 7.58 30.48 -7.96
N GLU A 70 7.03 29.90 -9.02
CA GLU A 70 7.47 30.10 -10.42
C GLU A 70 6.33 30.70 -11.28
N PRO A 71 5.87 31.95 -10.99
CA PRO A 71 4.66 32.49 -11.62
C PRO A 71 4.80 32.80 -13.12
N SER A 72 6.03 33.08 -13.59
CA SER A 72 6.29 33.46 -14.97
C SER A 72 6.75 32.29 -15.83
N ASN A 73 7.61 31.40 -15.33
CA ASN A 73 8.15 30.28 -16.09
C ASN A 73 7.99 28.99 -15.27
N PRO A 74 6.77 28.44 -15.17
CA PRO A 74 6.54 27.21 -14.42
C PRO A 74 7.21 26.03 -15.11
N ARG A 75 8.04 25.30 -14.36
CA ARG A 75 8.80 24.15 -14.85
C ARG A 75 8.40 22.87 -14.14
N TRP A 76 7.76 21.96 -14.85
CA TRP A 76 7.31 20.67 -14.30
C TRP A 76 8.29 19.54 -14.57
N TYR A 77 8.81 19.45 -15.80
CA TYR A 77 9.67 18.34 -16.25
C TYR A 77 9.08 16.97 -15.91
N GLU A 78 7.77 16.82 -16.15
CA GLU A 78 7.00 15.66 -15.73
C GLU A 78 6.61 14.79 -16.92
N SER A 79 6.85 13.48 -16.79
CA SER A 79 6.58 12.49 -17.85
C SER A 79 5.47 11.54 -17.44
N PHE A 80 4.66 11.16 -18.43
CA PHE A 80 3.45 10.38 -18.28
C PHE A 80 3.48 9.18 -19.22
N HIS A 81 3.01 8.04 -18.71
CA HIS A 81 2.69 6.85 -19.49
C HIS A 81 1.18 6.68 -19.50
N ILE A 82 0.52 7.26 -20.51
CA ILE A 82 -0.94 7.41 -20.54
C ILE A 82 -1.55 6.26 -21.33
N TYR A 83 -2.45 5.50 -20.71
CA TYR A 83 -3.24 4.49 -21.40
C TYR A 83 -4.43 5.14 -22.11
N CYS A 84 -4.53 4.91 -23.42
CA CYS A 84 -5.52 5.53 -24.29
C CYS A 84 -6.53 4.50 -24.81
N ALA A 85 -7.81 4.85 -24.74
CA ALA A 85 -8.91 4.20 -25.45
C ALA A 85 -9.98 5.25 -25.80
N HIS A 86 -9.53 6.33 -26.45
CA HIS A 86 -10.31 7.59 -26.56
C HIS A 86 -10.49 8.02 -28.01
N MET A 87 -11.66 8.59 -28.31
CA MET A 87 -11.91 9.31 -29.57
C MET A 87 -11.56 10.79 -29.37
N ALA A 88 -10.58 11.31 -30.12
CA ALA A 88 -10.14 12.69 -29.99
C ALA A 88 -9.72 13.29 -31.33
N SER A 89 -9.93 14.60 -31.50
CA SER A 89 -9.32 15.38 -32.59
C SER A 89 -8.00 16.00 -32.16
N ASP A 90 -7.87 16.36 -30.88
CA ASP A 90 -6.73 17.08 -30.33
C ASP A 90 -6.33 16.46 -28.98
N ALA A 91 -5.02 16.41 -28.74
CA ALA A 91 -4.44 16.36 -27.41
C ALA A 91 -4.34 17.81 -26.88
N ILE A 92 -5.02 18.07 -25.77
CA ILE A 92 -5.19 19.43 -25.23
C ILE A 92 -4.40 19.56 -23.95
N PHE A 93 -3.55 20.58 -23.87
CA PHE A 93 -2.81 20.93 -22.68
C PHE A 93 -3.43 22.17 -22.06
N THR A 94 -4.02 22.02 -20.87
CA THR A 94 -4.66 23.15 -20.18
C THR A 94 -3.80 23.58 -18.99
N VAL A 95 -3.35 24.84 -18.99
CA VAL A 95 -2.60 25.46 -17.89
C VAL A 95 -3.57 26.17 -16.96
N LYS A 96 -3.42 25.95 -15.65
CA LYS A 96 -4.32 26.46 -14.62
C LYS A 96 -3.54 26.96 -13.40
N ASP A 97 -4.15 27.88 -12.68
CA ASP A 97 -3.70 28.36 -11.38
C ASP A 97 -4.69 27.96 -10.29
N ASP A 98 -4.25 27.12 -9.35
CA ASP A 98 -5.09 26.59 -8.28
C ASP A 98 -5.10 27.51 -7.06
N ASN A 99 -5.93 28.55 -7.12
CA ASN A 99 -6.09 29.49 -6.02
C ASN A 99 -7.10 28.98 -4.98
N PRO A 100 -7.03 29.44 -3.70
CA PRO A 100 -7.90 28.96 -2.62
C PRO A 100 -9.41 29.09 -2.87
N ILE A 101 -9.82 29.97 -3.80
CA ILE A 101 -11.21 30.24 -4.16
C ILE A 101 -11.69 29.34 -5.32
N GLY A 102 -10.76 28.70 -6.05
CA GLY A 102 -11.02 27.82 -7.18
C GLY A 102 -9.95 27.95 -8.27
N ALA A 103 -9.81 26.90 -9.07
CA ALA A 103 -8.84 26.88 -10.17
C ALA A 103 -9.22 27.85 -11.30
N THR A 104 -8.35 28.81 -11.60
CA THR A 104 -8.49 29.74 -12.72
C THR A 104 -7.83 29.15 -13.96
N LEU A 105 -8.54 29.18 -15.10
CA LEU A 105 -7.98 28.81 -16.39
C LEU A 105 -7.02 29.92 -16.90
N ILE A 106 -5.81 29.55 -17.28
CA ILE A 106 -4.86 30.46 -17.95
C ILE A 106 -5.02 30.35 -19.47
N GLY A 107 -5.04 29.14 -20.00
CA GLY A 107 -5.21 28.91 -21.43
C GLY A 107 -5.00 27.46 -21.84
N ARG A 108 -5.14 27.19 -23.14
CA ARG A 108 -5.08 25.85 -23.73
C ARG A 108 -4.16 25.81 -24.95
N ALA A 109 -3.32 24.80 -25.04
CA ALA A 109 -2.54 24.48 -26.23
C ALA A 109 -3.06 23.18 -26.86
N TYR A 110 -2.99 23.07 -28.20
CA TYR A 110 -3.63 21.99 -28.96
C TYR A 110 -2.62 21.32 -29.88
N ILE A 111 -2.53 19.99 -29.82
CA ILE A 111 -1.82 19.17 -30.79
C ILE A 111 -2.83 18.27 -31.51
N PRO A 112 -3.04 18.44 -32.83
CA PRO A 112 -3.88 17.55 -33.61
C PRO A 112 -3.43 16.10 -33.47
N VAL A 113 -4.38 15.21 -33.17
CA VAL A 113 -4.12 13.77 -32.99
C VAL A 113 -3.57 13.12 -34.27
N GLU A 114 -3.94 13.66 -35.42
CA GLU A 114 -3.48 13.24 -36.75
C GLU A 114 -1.94 13.23 -36.84
N GLU A 115 -1.27 14.16 -36.16
CA GLU A 115 0.19 14.25 -36.12
C GLU A 115 0.84 13.12 -35.30
N LEU A 116 0.10 12.50 -34.37
CA LEU A 116 0.61 11.44 -33.49
C LEU A 116 0.50 10.05 -34.13
N LEU A 117 -0.29 9.89 -35.19
CA LEU A 117 -0.63 8.58 -35.76
C LEU A 117 0.53 7.88 -36.47
N SER A 118 1.55 8.62 -36.91
CA SER A 118 2.76 8.01 -37.48
C SER A 118 3.55 7.20 -36.44
N GLY A 119 3.34 7.49 -35.14
CA GLY A 119 4.16 6.98 -34.04
C GLY A 119 5.51 7.66 -33.91
N GLU A 120 5.78 8.68 -34.73
CA GLU A 120 6.95 9.53 -34.58
C GLU A 120 6.81 10.43 -33.35
N GLU A 121 7.94 10.84 -32.82
CA GLU A 121 8.00 11.74 -31.68
C GLU A 121 7.71 13.18 -32.12
N VAL A 122 6.80 13.84 -31.41
CA VAL A 122 6.50 15.26 -31.57
C VAL A 122 7.08 16.00 -30.37
N ASP A 123 8.10 16.81 -30.58
CA ASP A 123 8.74 17.65 -29.55
C ASP A 123 8.75 19.10 -30.03
N ARG A 124 7.91 19.96 -29.43
CA ARG A 124 7.79 21.36 -29.85
C ARG A 124 7.19 22.28 -28.80
N TRP A 125 7.42 23.58 -29.02
CA TRP A 125 6.70 24.67 -28.36
C TRP A 125 5.35 24.89 -29.04
N VAL A 126 4.27 24.86 -28.26
CA VAL A 126 2.89 25.05 -28.74
C VAL A 126 2.29 26.29 -28.08
N GLU A 127 1.65 27.11 -28.88
CA GLU A 127 1.05 28.36 -28.41
C GLU A 127 -0.14 28.11 -27.47
N ILE A 128 -0.18 28.88 -26.38
CA ILE A 128 -1.29 28.84 -25.43
C ILE A 128 -2.35 29.84 -25.90
N LEU A 129 -3.56 29.35 -26.06
CA LEU A 129 -4.70 30.10 -26.57
C LEU A 129 -5.74 30.36 -25.47
N ASN A 130 -6.48 31.45 -25.59
CA ASN A 130 -7.64 31.77 -24.79
C ASN A 130 -8.88 30.94 -25.21
N GLU A 131 -10.05 31.26 -24.66
CA GLU A 131 -11.29 30.53 -24.98
C GLU A 131 -11.78 30.76 -26.42
N ASP A 132 -11.44 31.91 -27.00
CA ASP A 132 -11.75 32.29 -28.38
C ASP A 132 -10.75 31.72 -29.42
N LYS A 133 -9.80 30.89 -28.96
CA LYS A 133 -8.69 30.33 -29.75
C LYS A 133 -7.72 31.38 -30.31
N GLU A 134 -7.61 32.51 -29.63
CA GLU A 134 -6.61 33.52 -29.92
C GLU A 134 -5.42 33.38 -28.96
N PRO A 135 -4.20 33.79 -29.35
CA PRO A 135 -3.02 33.71 -28.50
C PRO A 135 -3.23 34.50 -27.20
N ILE A 136 -2.82 33.95 -26.05
CA ILE A 136 -2.91 34.69 -24.79
C ILE A 136 -1.95 35.90 -24.76
N GLU A 137 -2.21 36.86 -23.87
CA GLU A 137 -1.38 38.07 -23.74
C GLU A 137 0.10 37.70 -23.56
N GLY A 138 0.96 38.29 -24.39
CA GLY A 138 2.39 38.01 -24.38
C GLY A 138 2.83 36.76 -25.16
N GLY A 139 1.90 36.03 -25.77
CA GLY A 139 2.20 34.96 -26.74
C GLY A 139 2.88 33.73 -26.12
N SER A 140 2.54 33.39 -24.88
CA SER A 140 3.15 32.29 -24.14
C SER A 140 2.99 30.95 -24.87
N LYS A 141 4.01 30.10 -24.75
CA LYS A 141 4.06 28.76 -25.33
C LYS A 141 4.41 27.73 -24.28
N ILE A 142 3.81 26.54 -24.41
CA ILE A 142 4.14 25.38 -23.60
C ILE A 142 5.04 24.43 -24.39
N HIS A 143 6.11 23.95 -23.78
CA HIS A 143 6.99 22.95 -24.36
C HIS A 143 6.54 21.54 -23.96
N VAL A 144 6.17 20.75 -24.96
CA VAL A 144 5.67 19.40 -24.76
C VAL A 144 6.32 18.42 -25.73
N LYS A 145 6.46 17.19 -25.28
CA LYS A 145 6.89 16.05 -26.08
C LYS A 145 5.86 14.95 -26.01
N LEU A 146 5.48 14.40 -27.15
CA LEU A 146 4.46 13.35 -27.28
C LEU A 146 4.96 12.25 -28.21
N GLN A 147 4.67 11.00 -27.87
CA GLN A 147 4.82 9.87 -28.78
C GLN A 147 3.73 8.84 -28.53
N TYR A 148 2.96 8.51 -29.56
CA TYR A 148 1.88 7.55 -29.47
C TYR A 148 2.32 6.17 -29.98
N PHE A 149 1.94 5.13 -29.24
CA PHE A 149 2.13 3.74 -29.58
C PHE A 149 0.78 3.06 -29.64
N ASP A 150 0.32 2.70 -30.84
CA ASP A 150 -0.85 1.86 -31.03
C ASP A 150 -0.71 0.53 -30.27
N VAL A 151 -1.80 -0.01 -29.73
CA VAL A 151 -1.79 -1.28 -28.97
C VAL A 151 -1.05 -2.41 -29.69
N THR A 152 -1.09 -2.45 -31.02
CA THR A 152 -0.42 -3.48 -31.83
C THR A 152 1.12 -3.43 -31.75
N LYS A 153 1.69 -2.32 -31.26
CA LYS A 153 3.12 -2.18 -30.99
C LYS A 153 3.56 -2.92 -29.73
N ASP A 154 2.64 -3.22 -28.81
CA ASP A 154 2.94 -4.05 -27.66
C ASP A 154 3.18 -5.51 -28.09
N ARG A 155 4.32 -6.07 -27.67
CA ARG A 155 4.75 -7.42 -28.06
C ARG A 155 3.82 -8.54 -27.58
N ASN A 156 3.00 -8.28 -26.56
CA ASN A 156 2.04 -9.18 -25.93
C ASN A 156 0.58 -8.94 -26.38
N TRP A 157 0.30 -7.87 -27.15
CA TRP A 157 -1.03 -7.58 -27.66
C TRP A 157 -1.64 -8.79 -28.39
N ALA A 158 -2.87 -9.16 -28.01
CA ALA A 158 -3.63 -10.30 -28.53
C ALA A 158 -2.90 -11.66 -28.45
N ARG A 159 -1.90 -11.81 -27.57
CA ARG A 159 -1.04 -13.01 -27.50
C ARG A 159 -0.90 -13.61 -26.09
N GLY A 160 -1.45 -12.95 -25.07
CA GLY A 160 -1.33 -13.35 -23.67
C GLY A 160 0.13 -13.39 -23.18
N ILE A 161 0.37 -14.17 -22.11
CA ILE A 161 1.72 -14.41 -21.59
C ILE A 161 2.41 -15.45 -22.47
N ARG A 162 3.30 -14.97 -23.35
CA ARG A 162 3.94 -15.81 -24.39
C ARG A 162 5.08 -16.70 -23.91
N SER A 163 5.71 -16.35 -22.79
CA SER A 163 6.93 -16.98 -22.33
C SER A 163 7.07 -16.83 -20.83
N ALA A 164 7.70 -17.81 -20.18
CA ALA A 164 8.10 -17.74 -18.78
C ALA A 164 9.05 -16.56 -18.49
N LYS A 165 9.64 -15.95 -19.53
CA LYS A 165 10.47 -14.74 -19.44
C LYS A 165 9.69 -13.42 -19.47
N PHE A 166 8.36 -13.46 -19.35
CA PHE A 166 7.56 -12.25 -19.25
C PHE A 166 8.00 -11.41 -18.04
N PRO A 167 8.35 -10.12 -18.22
CA PRO A 167 8.97 -9.33 -17.16
C PRO A 167 7.98 -8.73 -16.15
N GLY A 168 6.68 -8.90 -16.35
CA GLY A 168 5.65 -8.22 -15.58
C GLY A 168 5.03 -7.04 -16.30
N VAL A 169 4.03 -6.45 -15.67
CA VAL A 169 3.43 -5.18 -16.10
C VAL A 169 4.48 -4.07 -15.88
N PRO A 170 4.75 -3.22 -16.89
CA PRO A 170 5.70 -2.13 -16.74
C PRO A 170 5.11 -0.96 -15.94
N TYR A 171 5.97 -0.05 -15.46
CA TYR A 171 5.57 1.19 -14.78
C TYR A 171 4.73 0.97 -13.50
N THR A 172 4.96 -0.13 -12.78
CA THR A 172 4.35 -0.42 -11.48
C THR A 172 5.34 -0.21 -10.33
N PHE A 173 4.85 0.18 -9.16
CA PHE A 173 5.68 0.35 -7.96
C PHE A 173 6.34 -0.98 -7.52
N PHE A 174 5.56 -2.06 -7.47
CA PHE A 174 6.08 -3.40 -7.25
C PHE A 174 6.35 -4.09 -8.58
N SER A 175 7.55 -4.66 -8.73
CA SER A 175 7.93 -5.49 -9.88
C SER A 175 7.40 -6.92 -9.73
N GLN A 176 7.27 -7.66 -10.84
CA GLN A 176 6.90 -9.07 -10.80
C GLN A 176 7.91 -9.88 -9.97
N ARG A 177 7.39 -10.76 -9.10
CA ARG A 177 8.20 -11.67 -8.28
C ARG A 177 8.19 -13.09 -8.87
N GLN A 178 9.32 -13.78 -8.73
CA GLN A 178 9.51 -15.16 -9.17
C GLN A 178 9.59 -16.09 -7.95
N GLY A 179 9.42 -17.40 -8.15
CA GLY A 179 9.51 -18.37 -7.05
C GLY A 179 8.37 -18.25 -6.03
N CYS A 180 7.22 -17.73 -6.46
CA CYS A 180 6.05 -17.56 -5.60
C CYS A 180 5.12 -18.77 -5.71
N LYS A 181 4.29 -18.95 -4.68
CA LYS A 181 3.14 -19.86 -4.71
C LYS A 181 1.88 -19.08 -4.36
N VAL A 182 0.83 -19.31 -5.14
CA VAL A 182 -0.49 -18.72 -4.91
C VAL A 182 -1.48 -19.84 -4.63
N SER A 183 -2.19 -19.76 -3.52
CA SER A 183 -3.37 -20.58 -3.26
C SER A 183 -4.60 -19.74 -3.60
N LEU A 184 -5.44 -20.24 -4.49
CA LEU A 184 -6.67 -19.57 -4.92
C LEU A 184 -7.84 -20.07 -4.06
N TYR A 185 -8.65 -19.15 -3.57
CA TYR A 185 -9.82 -19.47 -2.78
C TYR A 185 -11.09 -19.05 -3.52
N GLN A 186 -12.01 -20.01 -3.65
CA GLN A 186 -13.38 -19.76 -4.05
C GLN A 186 -14.23 -19.77 -2.78
N ASP A 187 -14.85 -18.64 -2.49
CA ASP A 187 -15.60 -18.34 -1.27
C ASP A 187 -14.76 -18.49 0.01
N ALA A 188 -15.37 -18.25 1.18
CA ALA A 188 -14.67 -18.37 2.46
C ALA A 188 -14.33 -19.83 2.80
N HIS A 189 -15.18 -20.77 2.38
CA HIS A 189 -15.04 -22.20 2.66
C HIS A 189 -15.54 -23.07 1.50
N ILE A 190 -14.91 -24.23 1.30
CA ILE A 190 -15.37 -25.25 0.35
C ILE A 190 -15.58 -26.57 1.09
N PRO A 191 -16.82 -27.10 1.12
CA PRO A 191 -17.11 -28.40 1.71
C PRO A 191 -16.35 -29.54 1.03
N ASP A 192 -16.12 -30.63 1.77
CA ASP A 192 -15.54 -31.83 1.18
C ASP A 192 -16.41 -32.36 0.03
N LYS A 193 -15.75 -32.87 -1.01
CA LYS A 193 -16.37 -33.49 -2.19
C LYS A 193 -17.30 -32.57 -3.00
N PHE A 194 -17.16 -31.25 -2.89
CA PHE A 194 -17.88 -30.29 -3.73
C PHE A 194 -17.34 -30.27 -5.17
N VAL A 195 -16.02 -30.19 -5.32
CA VAL A 195 -15.38 -29.94 -6.61
C VAL A 195 -15.29 -31.24 -7.42
N PRO A 196 -15.71 -31.25 -8.71
CA PRO A 196 -15.53 -32.41 -9.57
C PRO A 196 -14.06 -32.66 -9.90
N LYS A 197 -13.75 -33.83 -10.46
CA LYS A 197 -12.41 -34.14 -10.94
C LYS A 197 -12.05 -33.29 -12.15
N ILE A 198 -11.26 -32.24 -11.93
CA ILE A 198 -10.76 -31.35 -12.99
C ILE A 198 -9.29 -31.68 -13.24
N PRO A 199 -8.91 -32.31 -14.38
CA PRO A 199 -7.54 -32.72 -14.63
C PRO A 199 -6.62 -31.52 -14.93
N LEU A 200 -5.39 -31.58 -14.41
CA LEU A 200 -4.35 -30.57 -14.63
C LEU A 200 -3.16 -31.17 -15.39
N ALA A 201 -2.36 -30.31 -16.03
CA ALA A 201 -1.22 -30.73 -16.86
C ALA A 201 -0.20 -31.63 -16.13
N GLY A 202 -0.04 -31.48 -14.81
CA GLY A 202 0.87 -32.29 -13.98
C GLY A 202 0.35 -33.70 -13.63
N GLY A 203 -0.74 -34.17 -14.26
CA GLY A 203 -1.33 -35.48 -13.99
C GLY A 203 -2.13 -35.57 -12.68
N LYS A 204 -2.27 -34.47 -11.95
CA LYS A 204 -3.10 -34.34 -10.75
C LYS A 204 -4.48 -33.77 -11.10
N TYR A 205 -5.43 -33.92 -10.19
CA TYR A 205 -6.68 -33.18 -10.24
C TYR A 205 -6.55 -31.87 -9.47
N TYR A 206 -7.34 -30.87 -9.83
CA TYR A 206 -7.49 -29.66 -9.04
C TYR A 206 -8.03 -29.99 -7.66
N GLU A 207 -7.36 -29.45 -6.64
CA GLU A 207 -7.73 -29.59 -5.24
C GLU A 207 -8.10 -28.20 -4.71
N PRO A 208 -9.33 -28.00 -4.19
CA PRO A 208 -9.73 -26.72 -3.63
C PRO A 208 -8.98 -26.43 -2.34
N HIS A 209 -8.56 -25.17 -2.18
CA HIS A 209 -8.11 -24.62 -0.90
C HIS A 209 -9.28 -23.95 -0.16
N ARG A 210 -9.13 -23.67 1.14
CA ARG A 210 -10.21 -23.16 2.00
C ARG A 210 -9.75 -21.90 2.72
N CYS A 211 -10.35 -20.76 2.38
CA CYS A 211 -9.83 -19.44 2.76
C CYS A 211 -9.75 -19.27 4.28
N TRP A 212 -10.88 -19.40 4.97
CA TRP A 212 -10.94 -19.13 6.40
C TRP A 212 -10.30 -20.24 7.23
N GLU A 213 -10.25 -21.49 6.74
CA GLU A 213 -9.43 -22.54 7.37
C GLU A 213 -7.94 -22.18 7.35
N ASP A 214 -7.44 -21.71 6.21
CA ASP A 214 -6.02 -21.37 6.05
C ASP A 214 -5.66 -20.04 6.76
N ILE A 215 -6.58 -19.07 6.83
CA ILE A 215 -6.40 -17.84 7.62
C ILE A 215 -6.38 -18.17 9.12
N PHE A 216 -7.29 -19.03 9.59
CA PHE A 216 -7.30 -19.49 10.98
C PHE A 216 -5.97 -20.15 11.38
N ASP A 217 -5.47 -21.07 10.55
CA ASP A 217 -4.17 -21.70 10.77
C ASP A 217 -3.03 -20.68 10.76
N ALA A 218 -3.05 -19.75 9.82
CA ALA A 218 -2.02 -18.72 9.69
C ALA A 218 -1.94 -17.84 10.95
N ILE A 219 -3.08 -17.37 11.47
CA ILE A 219 -3.15 -16.54 12.68
C ILE A 219 -2.74 -17.36 13.91
N SER A 220 -3.27 -18.57 14.04
CA SER A 220 -3.03 -19.43 15.21
C SER A 220 -1.55 -19.79 15.37
N ASN A 221 -0.86 -20.04 14.24
CA ASN A 221 0.53 -20.47 14.21
C ASN A 221 1.56 -19.32 14.14
N ALA A 222 1.11 -18.06 14.05
CA ALA A 222 2.01 -16.90 14.05
C ALA A 222 2.79 -16.79 15.36
N LYS A 223 4.04 -16.34 15.28
CA LYS A 223 4.95 -16.19 16.43
C LYS A 223 5.53 -14.79 16.60
N HIS A 224 5.49 -13.95 15.57
CA HIS A 224 6.10 -12.62 15.59
C HIS A 224 5.13 -11.52 15.21
N LEU A 225 4.34 -11.70 14.16
CA LEU A 225 3.43 -10.66 13.68
C LEU A 225 2.12 -11.22 13.10
N ILE A 226 1.05 -10.46 13.31
CA ILE A 226 -0.24 -10.59 12.62
C ILE A 226 -0.69 -9.17 12.24
N TYR A 227 -0.61 -8.83 10.96
CA TYR A 227 -1.00 -7.51 10.44
C TYR A 227 -2.25 -7.65 9.58
N ILE A 228 -3.30 -6.89 9.90
CA ILE A 228 -4.60 -6.98 9.25
C ILE A 228 -5.02 -5.61 8.73
N THR A 229 -5.46 -5.55 7.47
CA THR A 229 -6.28 -4.42 7.00
C THR A 229 -7.65 -4.93 6.60
N GLY A 230 -8.68 -4.18 6.93
CA GLY A 230 -10.04 -4.48 6.50
C GLY A 230 -10.79 -3.21 6.17
N TRP A 231 -11.69 -3.30 5.21
CA TRP A 231 -12.73 -2.28 5.07
C TRP A 231 -13.70 -2.36 6.25
N SER A 232 -13.99 -3.58 6.69
CA SER A 232 -14.65 -3.87 7.97
C SER A 232 -13.99 -5.09 8.59
N VAL A 233 -13.93 -5.12 9.92
CA VAL A 233 -13.54 -6.29 10.70
C VAL A 233 -14.64 -6.47 11.74
N TYR A 234 -15.08 -7.70 11.98
CA TYR A 234 -16.04 -7.98 13.04
C TYR A 234 -15.46 -9.02 13.99
N THR A 235 -15.35 -8.69 15.28
CA THR A 235 -14.60 -9.49 16.25
C THR A 235 -15.29 -10.78 16.64
N GLU A 236 -16.61 -10.86 16.50
CA GLU A 236 -17.42 -11.97 17.00
C GLU A 236 -17.58 -13.13 15.99
N ILE A 237 -17.07 -12.99 14.76
CA ILE A 237 -17.11 -14.11 13.81
C ILE A 237 -16.20 -15.26 14.25
N SER A 238 -16.63 -16.49 13.97
CA SER A 238 -15.76 -17.68 14.01
C SER A 238 -15.35 -18.08 12.60
N LEU A 239 -14.06 -18.41 12.41
CA LEU A 239 -13.52 -18.75 11.09
C LEU A 239 -13.83 -20.19 10.64
N ILE A 240 -14.03 -21.11 11.59
CA ILE A 240 -14.29 -22.53 11.32
C ILE A 240 -15.73 -22.87 11.73
N ARG A 241 -16.60 -23.14 10.74
CA ARG A 241 -18.03 -23.42 11.01
C ARG A 241 -18.55 -24.74 10.44
N ASP A 242 -17.82 -25.41 9.57
CA ASP A 242 -18.26 -26.70 9.00
C ASP A 242 -18.10 -27.81 10.04
N SER A 243 -19.23 -28.33 10.53
CA SER A 243 -19.26 -29.39 11.55
C SER A 243 -18.55 -30.68 11.12
N ARG A 244 -18.37 -30.90 9.80
CA ARG A 244 -17.64 -32.07 9.26
C ARG A 244 -16.13 -31.82 9.16
N ARG A 245 -15.68 -30.58 9.33
CA ARG A 245 -14.28 -30.15 9.20
C ARG A 245 -13.84 -29.26 10.36
N GLN A 246 -14.16 -29.69 11.57
CA GLN A 246 -13.75 -28.99 12.78
C GLN A 246 -12.23 -28.98 12.93
N LYS A 247 -11.71 -27.89 13.51
CA LYS A 247 -10.29 -27.72 13.83
C LYS A 247 -10.16 -27.42 15.33
N PRO A 248 -9.09 -27.89 16.01
CA PRO A 248 -8.89 -27.59 17.43
C PRO A 248 -8.92 -26.08 17.70
N GLY A 249 -9.83 -25.65 18.59
CA GLY A 249 -10.04 -24.23 18.90
C GLY A 249 -10.68 -23.41 17.79
N GLY A 250 -11.30 -24.05 16.77
CA GLY A 250 -11.92 -23.36 15.63
C GLY A 250 -13.21 -22.59 15.95
N ASP A 251 -13.80 -22.85 17.12
CA ASP A 251 -14.97 -22.18 17.70
C ASP A 251 -14.65 -20.84 18.37
N ILE A 252 -13.36 -20.50 18.51
CA ILE A 252 -12.93 -19.21 19.03
C ILE A 252 -13.34 -18.08 18.07
N THR A 253 -13.82 -16.96 18.63
CA THR A 253 -14.05 -15.76 17.83
C THR A 253 -12.73 -15.15 17.37
N LEU A 254 -12.76 -14.44 16.24
CA LEU A 254 -11.59 -13.77 15.69
C LEU A 254 -10.97 -12.80 16.71
N GLY A 255 -11.80 -12.03 17.41
CA GLY A 255 -11.36 -11.08 18.43
C GLY A 255 -10.62 -11.77 19.58
N ALA A 256 -11.17 -12.87 20.10
CA ALA A 256 -10.56 -13.63 21.17
C ALA A 256 -9.24 -14.30 20.73
N LEU A 257 -9.18 -14.82 19.50
CA LEU A 257 -7.95 -15.37 18.92
C LEU A 257 -6.85 -14.32 18.84
N LEU A 258 -7.15 -13.12 18.32
CA LEU A 258 -6.19 -12.04 18.19
C LEU A 258 -5.67 -11.54 19.54
N LYS A 259 -6.56 -11.38 20.54
CA LYS A 259 -6.16 -11.04 21.93
C LYS A 259 -5.24 -12.10 22.52
N LYS A 260 -5.58 -13.39 22.35
CA LYS A 260 -4.73 -14.50 22.80
C LYS A 260 -3.34 -14.41 22.17
N LYS A 261 -3.24 -14.29 20.84
CA LYS A 261 -1.96 -14.20 20.14
C LYS A 261 -1.14 -12.98 20.60
N ALA A 262 -1.78 -11.83 20.80
CA ALA A 262 -1.12 -10.65 21.31
C ALA A 262 -0.53 -10.86 22.73
N SER A 263 -1.32 -11.47 23.63
CA SER A 263 -0.86 -11.78 24.99
C SER A 263 0.27 -12.82 25.05
N GLU A 264 0.41 -13.66 24.01
CA GLU A 264 1.53 -14.59 23.82
C GLU A 264 2.81 -13.88 23.30
N GLY A 265 2.76 -12.57 23.06
CA GLY A 265 3.88 -11.75 22.59
C GLY A 265 3.93 -11.53 21.07
N VAL A 266 2.93 -11.99 20.31
CA VAL A 266 2.85 -11.73 18.86
C VAL A 266 2.43 -10.27 18.63
N ARG A 267 3.10 -9.55 17.73
CA ARG A 267 2.71 -8.18 17.39
C ARG A 267 1.46 -8.17 16.51
N VAL A 268 0.31 -7.84 17.09
CA VAL A 268 -0.97 -7.76 16.36
C VAL A 268 -1.31 -6.30 16.04
N LEU A 269 -1.28 -5.94 14.75
CA LEU A 269 -1.59 -4.59 14.27
C LEU A 269 -2.76 -4.63 13.28
N ILE A 270 -3.74 -3.77 13.48
CA ILE A 270 -4.96 -3.73 12.65
C ILE A 270 -5.19 -2.30 12.16
N LEU A 271 -5.32 -2.14 10.83
CA LEU A 271 -5.79 -0.91 10.18
C LEU A 271 -7.18 -1.17 9.59
N VAL A 272 -8.22 -0.78 10.30
CA VAL A 272 -9.61 -0.84 9.81
C VAL A 272 -10.00 0.54 9.27
N TRP A 273 -10.82 0.60 8.21
CA TRP A 273 -11.32 1.88 7.70
C TRP A 273 -12.19 2.59 8.75
N ASP A 274 -11.99 3.89 8.92
CA ASP A 274 -12.79 4.78 9.78
C ASP A 274 -14.01 5.31 8.99
N ASP A 275 -15.19 4.74 9.24
CA ASP A 275 -16.45 5.25 8.71
C ASP A 275 -16.88 6.50 9.47
N ARG A 276 -16.40 7.65 9.00
CA ARG A 276 -16.72 8.97 9.55
C ARG A 276 -18.21 9.32 9.53
N THR A 277 -19.05 8.56 8.83
CA THR A 277 -20.50 8.76 8.86
C THR A 277 -21.17 8.17 10.11
N SER A 278 -20.44 7.36 10.88
CA SER A 278 -20.88 6.73 12.14
C SER A 278 -20.91 7.68 13.35
N VAL A 279 -20.35 8.89 13.24
CA VAL A 279 -20.25 9.84 14.36
C VAL A 279 -21.62 10.40 14.78
N SER A 280 -22.15 9.85 15.89
CA SER A 280 -23.14 10.27 16.90
C SER A 280 -24.39 11.11 16.56
N LEU A 281 -24.40 11.98 15.54
CA LEU A 281 -25.54 12.83 15.16
C LEU A 281 -26.43 12.23 14.06
N LEU A 282 -25.95 11.19 13.37
CA LEU A 282 -26.67 10.46 12.32
C LEU A 282 -27.00 9.02 12.74
N LYS A 283 -27.32 8.80 14.02
CA LYS A 283 -27.76 7.50 14.53
C LYS A 283 -29.07 7.05 13.86
N LYS A 284 -28.92 6.20 12.85
CA LYS A 284 -29.61 4.91 12.67
C LYS A 284 -28.88 4.19 11.55
N ASP A 285 -28.00 3.28 11.96
CA ASP A 285 -27.14 2.42 11.14
C ASP A 285 -26.20 3.21 10.21
N GLY A 286 -24.88 3.08 10.41
CA GLY A 286 -23.90 3.65 9.48
C GLY A 286 -24.29 3.28 8.04
N LEU A 287 -24.22 4.24 7.11
CA LEU A 287 -24.79 4.10 5.77
C LEU A 287 -24.23 2.89 5.00
N MET A 288 -23.10 2.35 5.49
CA MET A 288 -22.31 1.29 4.89
C MET A 288 -22.20 0.00 5.73
N ALA A 289 -22.91 -0.14 6.86
CA ALA A 289 -22.91 -1.37 7.67
C ALA A 289 -21.50 -1.92 8.02
N THR A 290 -20.61 -1.07 8.56
CA THR A 290 -19.28 -1.46 9.07
C THR A 290 -19.28 -1.63 10.60
N HIS A 291 -18.30 -2.37 11.12
CA HIS A 291 -18.09 -2.65 12.55
C HIS A 291 -16.76 -2.07 13.07
N ASP A 292 -16.29 -0.98 12.47
CA ASP A 292 -14.98 -0.38 12.69
C ASP A 292 -14.84 0.22 14.10
N GLU A 293 -15.76 1.08 14.53
CA GLU A 293 -15.76 1.66 15.89
C GLU A 293 -15.90 0.57 16.97
N GLU A 294 -16.82 -0.38 16.77
CA GLU A 294 -17.04 -1.52 17.69
C GLU A 294 -15.79 -2.38 17.82
N THR A 295 -15.09 -2.64 16.71
CA THR A 295 -13.83 -3.40 16.70
C THR A 295 -12.71 -2.63 17.40
N ALA A 296 -12.58 -1.33 17.14
CA ALA A 296 -11.60 -0.51 17.82
C ALA A 296 -11.83 -0.48 19.33
N GLN A 297 -13.09 -0.36 19.76
CA GLN A 297 -13.48 -0.43 21.17
C GLN A 297 -13.21 -1.82 21.78
N TYR A 298 -13.50 -2.90 21.05
CA TYR A 298 -13.25 -4.27 21.52
C TYR A 298 -11.77 -4.51 21.86
N PHE A 299 -10.84 -3.94 21.08
CA PHE A 299 -9.40 -4.06 21.31
C PHE A 299 -8.81 -2.96 22.18
N GLN A 300 -9.60 -1.98 22.60
CA GLN A 300 -9.16 -0.94 23.52
C GLN A 300 -8.62 -1.57 24.81
N GLU A 301 -7.49 -1.05 25.30
CA GLU A 301 -6.81 -1.54 26.51
C GLU A 301 -6.37 -3.02 26.45
N THR A 302 -6.15 -3.56 25.25
CA THR A 302 -5.53 -4.88 25.05
C THR A 302 -4.18 -4.77 24.34
N ASP A 303 -3.46 -5.89 24.25
CA ASP A 303 -2.19 -5.98 23.52
C ASP A 303 -2.36 -5.95 21.98
N VAL A 304 -3.60 -5.94 21.49
CA VAL A 304 -3.91 -5.76 20.06
C VAL A 304 -3.96 -4.27 19.75
N HIS A 305 -3.19 -3.82 18.76
CA HIS A 305 -3.18 -2.43 18.34
C HIS A 305 -4.07 -2.21 17.13
N CYS A 306 -5.33 -1.84 17.38
CA CYS A 306 -6.30 -1.49 16.35
C CYS A 306 -6.36 0.03 16.13
N VAL A 307 -6.28 0.46 14.87
CA VAL A 307 -6.32 1.87 14.47
C VAL A 307 -7.43 2.07 13.43
N LEU A 308 -8.33 3.01 13.72
CA LEU A 308 -9.30 3.56 12.77
C LEU A 308 -8.55 4.44 11.76
N CYS A 309 -8.61 4.07 10.49
CA CYS A 309 -7.84 4.66 9.41
C CYS A 309 -8.77 5.42 8.46
N PRO A 310 -8.84 6.77 8.53
CA PRO A 310 -9.67 7.54 7.62
C PRO A 310 -9.04 7.64 6.23
N ARG A 311 -9.87 7.71 5.19
CA ARG A 311 -9.42 7.99 3.83
C ARG A 311 -9.82 9.42 3.44
N ASN A 312 -8.83 10.30 3.30
CA ASN A 312 -9.05 11.61 2.71
C ASN A 312 -8.82 11.52 1.19
N PRO A 313 -9.73 11.97 0.32
CA PRO A 313 -9.49 12.04 -1.12
C PRO A 313 -8.34 12.99 -1.46
N ASP A 314 -7.57 12.65 -2.49
CA ASP A 314 -6.38 13.43 -2.87
C ASP A 314 -6.72 14.63 -3.78
N ASP A 315 -7.94 14.67 -4.36
CA ASP A 315 -8.42 15.75 -5.24
C ASP A 315 -9.88 16.07 -4.90
N GLY A 316 -10.04 16.93 -3.90
CA GLY A 316 -11.30 17.57 -3.62
C GLY A 316 -11.63 18.62 -4.69
N GLY A 317 -12.90 18.75 -5.04
CA GLY A 317 -13.39 19.83 -5.89
C GLY A 317 -13.39 21.17 -5.16
N SER A 318 -14.48 21.93 -5.22
CA SER A 318 -14.61 23.11 -4.34
C SER A 318 -14.68 22.68 -2.87
N ILE A 319 -14.30 23.55 -1.93
CA ILE A 319 -14.34 23.28 -0.47
C ILE A 319 -15.66 22.63 -0.01
N VAL A 320 -16.79 23.00 -0.62
CA VAL A 320 -18.12 22.43 -0.31
C VAL A 320 -18.27 21.00 -0.81
N GLN A 321 -17.69 20.70 -1.98
CA GLN A 321 -17.63 19.36 -2.54
C GLN A 321 -16.68 18.46 -1.74
N ASP A 322 -15.59 19.01 -1.19
CA ASP A 322 -14.59 18.27 -0.39
C ASP A 322 -15.19 17.72 0.90
N LEU A 323 -16.01 18.52 1.58
CA LEU A 323 -16.76 18.09 2.76
C LEU A 323 -17.69 16.92 2.46
N GLN A 324 -18.34 16.91 1.29
CA GLN A 324 -19.24 15.83 0.87
C GLN A 324 -18.49 14.60 0.32
N ILE A 325 -17.38 14.80 -0.38
CA ILE A 325 -16.58 13.73 -1.01
C ILE A 325 -15.65 13.05 0.00
N SER A 326 -15.19 13.76 1.03
CA SER A 326 -14.25 13.21 2.03
C SER A 326 -14.80 12.05 2.86
N THR A 327 -16.12 11.87 2.89
CA THR A 327 -16.79 10.72 3.53
C THR A 327 -17.10 9.58 2.55
N MET A 328 -16.87 9.76 1.24
CA MET A 328 -17.25 8.78 0.21
C MET A 328 -16.15 7.79 -0.16
N PHE A 329 -14.89 8.09 0.16
CA PHE A 329 -13.75 7.20 -0.13
C PHE A 329 -13.39 6.36 1.08
N THR A 330 -12.98 5.12 0.83
CA THR A 330 -12.69 4.15 1.89
C THR A 330 -11.31 3.53 1.72
N HIS A 331 -10.75 3.02 2.81
CA HIS A 331 -9.65 2.05 2.71
C HIS A 331 -10.25 0.67 2.46
N HIS A 332 -10.24 0.23 1.20
CA HIS A 332 -10.93 -1.00 0.80
C HIS A 332 -10.04 -2.26 0.75
N GLN A 333 -8.78 -2.15 1.18
CA GLN A 333 -7.83 -3.27 1.20
C GLN A 333 -8.22 -4.31 2.25
N LYS A 334 -8.34 -5.58 1.84
CA LYS A 334 -8.49 -6.74 2.74
C LYS A 334 -7.18 -7.53 2.75
N ILE A 335 -6.44 -7.43 3.85
CA ILE A 335 -5.09 -7.99 3.98
C ILE A 335 -4.99 -8.76 5.30
N VAL A 336 -4.37 -9.93 5.26
CA VAL A 336 -3.79 -10.58 6.45
C VAL A 336 -2.33 -10.90 6.14
N VAL A 337 -1.40 -10.50 6.99
CA VAL A 337 0.02 -10.85 6.88
C VAL A 337 0.47 -11.49 8.19
N VAL A 338 1.13 -12.63 8.09
CA VAL A 338 1.68 -13.34 9.25
C VAL A 338 3.08 -13.87 8.97
N ASP A 339 3.82 -14.17 10.03
CA ASP A 339 4.96 -15.07 9.95
C ASP A 339 4.51 -16.55 10.05
N ALA A 340 5.11 -17.41 9.23
CA ALA A 340 4.79 -18.84 9.16
C ALA A 340 6.07 -19.69 9.11
N ASP A 341 5.97 -20.96 9.45
CA ASP A 341 7.10 -21.90 9.34
C ASP A 341 7.60 -22.04 7.89
N MET A 342 8.89 -22.29 7.75
CA MET A 342 9.48 -22.65 6.46
C MET A 342 8.92 -24.01 5.98
N PRO A 343 8.66 -24.21 4.68
CA PRO A 343 8.11 -25.47 4.17
C PRO A 343 9.01 -26.69 4.39
N THR A 344 10.33 -26.47 4.49
CA THR A 344 11.30 -27.52 4.84
C THR A 344 11.32 -27.68 6.36
N GLY A 345 10.59 -28.67 6.88
CA GLY A 345 10.55 -28.97 8.30
C GLY A 345 11.95 -29.15 8.92
N GLY A 346 12.13 -28.69 10.15
CA GLY A 346 13.37 -28.84 10.93
C GLY A 346 14.20 -27.55 11.09
N SER A 347 13.87 -26.47 10.38
CA SER A 347 14.46 -25.16 10.64
C SER A 347 13.60 -24.36 11.62
N GLN A 348 14.21 -23.68 12.60
CA GLN A 348 13.51 -22.67 13.41
C GLN A 348 13.20 -21.39 12.63
N LYS A 349 13.63 -21.30 11.36
CA LYS A 349 13.39 -20.14 10.49
C LYS A 349 11.93 -20.03 10.09
N ARG A 350 11.47 -18.78 9.99
CA ARG A 350 10.12 -18.40 9.58
C ARG A 350 10.18 -17.58 8.29
N ARG A 351 9.03 -17.40 7.66
CA ARG A 351 8.84 -16.64 6.41
C ARG A 351 7.55 -15.85 6.50
N ILE A 352 7.35 -14.92 5.58
CA ILE A 352 6.09 -14.18 5.47
C ILE A 352 5.11 -14.92 4.57
N VAL A 353 3.85 -14.91 4.99
CA VAL A 353 2.68 -15.33 4.22
C VAL A 353 1.66 -14.20 4.26
N SER A 354 1.05 -13.93 3.12
CA SER A 354 0.07 -12.85 3.02
C SER A 354 -1.20 -13.32 2.32
N PHE A 355 -2.31 -12.68 2.64
CA PHE A 355 -3.62 -12.94 2.05
C PHE A 355 -4.16 -11.64 1.48
N VAL A 356 -4.71 -11.71 0.28
CA VAL A 356 -5.38 -10.59 -0.40
C VAL A 356 -6.57 -11.11 -1.20
N GLY A 357 -7.64 -10.32 -1.29
CA GLY A 357 -8.85 -10.68 -2.03
C GLY A 357 -10.04 -9.77 -1.76
N GLY A 358 -11.25 -10.24 -2.03
CA GLY A 358 -12.50 -9.53 -1.76
C GLY A 358 -13.10 -9.77 -0.37
N ILE A 359 -12.73 -10.89 0.27
CA ILE A 359 -13.30 -11.31 1.56
C ILE A 359 -12.68 -10.53 2.74
N ASP A 360 -13.46 -9.66 3.38
CA ASP A 360 -13.16 -9.08 4.70
C ASP A 360 -13.37 -10.11 5.82
N LEU A 361 -12.71 -9.89 6.96
CA LEU A 361 -12.93 -10.68 8.19
C LEU A 361 -14.08 -10.09 9.01
N CYS A 362 -15.29 -10.10 8.45
CA CYS A 362 -16.50 -9.62 9.10
C CYS A 362 -17.74 -10.49 8.83
N ASP A 363 -18.88 -10.07 9.37
CA ASP A 363 -20.19 -10.72 9.26
C ASP A 363 -20.63 -10.91 7.80
N GLY A 364 -21.45 -11.93 7.53
CA GLY A 364 -22.04 -12.22 6.22
C GLY A 364 -21.11 -12.87 5.20
N ARG A 365 -19.79 -12.77 5.39
CA ARG A 365 -18.76 -13.21 4.42
C ARG A 365 -18.49 -14.71 4.44
N TYR A 366 -18.80 -15.39 5.55
CA TYR A 366 -18.72 -16.85 5.56
C TYR A 366 -19.77 -17.43 4.63
N ASP A 367 -19.33 -18.10 3.57
CA ASP A 367 -20.21 -18.90 2.73
C ASP A 367 -19.45 -20.05 2.09
N THR A 368 -20.21 -20.92 1.44
CA THR A 368 -19.74 -22.00 0.61
C THR A 368 -20.35 -21.88 -0.78
N PRO A 369 -19.80 -22.58 -1.79
CA PRO A 369 -20.39 -22.61 -3.13
C PRO A 369 -21.84 -23.11 -3.21
N PHE A 370 -22.41 -23.65 -2.12
CA PHE A 370 -23.83 -23.99 -2.06
C PHE A 370 -24.74 -22.76 -1.97
N HIS A 371 -24.25 -21.62 -1.48
CA HIS A 371 -24.94 -20.33 -1.41
C HIS A 371 -26.41 -20.45 -0.96
N SER A 372 -26.60 -21.12 0.19
CA SER A 372 -27.94 -21.44 0.68
C SER A 372 -28.67 -20.18 1.14
N LEU A 373 -29.90 -20.00 0.65
CA LEU A 373 -30.78 -18.90 1.05
C LEU A 373 -31.44 -19.12 2.44
N PHE A 374 -31.77 -20.38 2.77
CA PHE A 374 -32.60 -20.73 3.93
C PHE A 374 -32.08 -21.89 4.78
N ARG A 375 -31.34 -22.84 4.18
CA ARG A 375 -31.00 -24.14 4.79
C ARG A 375 -29.84 -24.09 5.78
N THR A 376 -29.24 -22.92 5.97
CA THR A 376 -28.08 -22.71 6.85
C THR A 376 -28.39 -21.73 7.98
N LEU A 377 -29.63 -21.22 8.04
CA LEU A 377 -30.11 -20.25 9.01
C LEU A 377 -30.23 -20.81 10.44
N ASP A 378 -30.23 -22.14 10.59
CA ASP A 378 -30.22 -22.87 11.86
C ASP A 378 -28.84 -23.49 12.16
N THR A 379 -27.83 -23.20 11.33
CA THR A 379 -26.47 -23.72 11.46
C THR A 379 -25.44 -22.61 11.29
N ALA A 380 -24.63 -22.62 10.23
CA ALA A 380 -23.46 -21.75 10.08
C ALA A 380 -23.78 -20.24 9.97
N HIS A 381 -25.03 -19.89 9.67
CA HIS A 381 -25.51 -18.51 9.52
C HIS A 381 -26.53 -18.10 10.57
N HIS A 382 -26.75 -18.90 11.63
CA HIS A 382 -27.71 -18.55 12.67
C HIS A 382 -27.33 -17.24 13.37
N ASP A 383 -26.08 -17.15 13.80
CA ASP A 383 -25.49 -15.97 14.46
C ASP A 383 -24.76 -15.04 13.47
N ASP A 384 -24.97 -15.25 12.17
CA ASP A 384 -24.30 -14.49 11.09
C ASP A 384 -25.24 -14.28 9.89
N PHE A 385 -26.47 -13.85 10.19
CA PHE A 385 -27.49 -13.54 9.21
C PHE A 385 -27.25 -12.17 8.59
N HIS A 386 -26.92 -12.14 7.30
CA HIS A 386 -26.67 -10.92 6.54
C HIS A 386 -27.71 -10.77 5.42
N GLN A 387 -28.46 -9.66 5.43
CA GLN A 387 -29.46 -9.32 4.43
C GLN A 387 -29.71 -7.79 4.43
N PRO A 388 -28.85 -7.00 3.77
CA PRO A 388 -28.97 -5.55 3.76
C PRO A 388 -30.01 -5.03 2.76
N ASN A 389 -30.58 -5.87 1.90
CA ASN A 389 -31.45 -5.44 0.80
C ASN A 389 -32.91 -5.19 1.22
N PHE A 390 -33.33 -5.71 2.38
CA PHE A 390 -34.69 -5.53 2.89
C PHE A 390 -34.67 -4.79 4.22
N THR A 391 -35.50 -3.76 4.34
CA THR A 391 -35.73 -3.08 5.62
C THR A 391 -36.24 -4.07 6.66
N ASP A 392 -35.69 -4.01 7.87
CA ASP A 392 -36.01 -4.88 9.00
C ASP A 392 -35.79 -6.39 8.77
N ALA A 393 -34.91 -6.79 7.85
CA ALA A 393 -34.49 -8.18 7.72
C ALA A 393 -33.86 -8.66 9.04
N ALA A 394 -34.27 -9.83 9.52
CA ALA A 394 -33.77 -10.41 10.75
C ALA A 394 -33.93 -11.92 10.73
N ILE A 395 -32.99 -12.64 11.34
CA ILE A 395 -33.04 -14.12 11.44
C ILE A 395 -34.35 -14.63 12.04
N THR A 396 -34.93 -13.89 12.99
CA THR A 396 -36.21 -14.21 13.65
C THR A 396 -37.42 -14.13 12.73
N LYS A 397 -37.31 -13.42 11.61
CA LYS A 397 -38.33 -13.34 10.55
C LYS A 397 -38.11 -14.35 9.43
N GLY A 398 -37.00 -15.10 9.49
CA GLY A 398 -36.57 -16.04 8.46
C GLY A 398 -35.77 -15.38 7.34
N GLY A 399 -35.47 -16.18 6.31
CA GLY A 399 -34.68 -15.75 5.17
C GLY A 399 -35.49 -15.04 4.06
N PRO A 400 -34.88 -14.84 2.88
CA PRO A 400 -33.55 -15.35 2.51
C PRO A 400 -32.43 -14.52 3.14
N ARG A 401 -31.35 -15.16 3.59
CA ARG A 401 -30.06 -14.44 3.72
C ARG A 401 -29.58 -14.05 2.31
N GLU A 402 -28.69 -13.07 2.23
CA GLU A 402 -27.92 -12.80 1.01
C GLU A 402 -26.68 -13.71 1.00
N PRO A 403 -26.59 -14.74 0.13
CA PRO A 403 -25.37 -15.54 -0.02
C PRO A 403 -24.21 -14.67 -0.51
N TRP A 404 -22.99 -15.05 -0.12
CA TRP A 404 -21.79 -14.26 -0.42
C TRP A 404 -20.86 -15.06 -1.32
N HIS A 405 -20.89 -14.76 -2.62
CA HIS A 405 -19.91 -15.28 -3.56
C HIS A 405 -18.71 -14.32 -3.65
N ASP A 406 -17.51 -14.83 -3.43
CA ASP A 406 -16.30 -14.01 -3.45
C ASP A 406 -15.03 -14.83 -3.70
N ILE A 407 -13.91 -14.17 -3.98
CA ILE A 407 -12.62 -14.78 -4.27
C ILE A 407 -11.53 -14.17 -3.37
N HIS A 408 -10.62 -15.03 -2.92
CA HIS A 408 -9.46 -14.61 -2.14
C HIS A 408 -8.21 -15.38 -2.55
N SER A 409 -7.04 -14.96 -2.07
CA SER A 409 -5.78 -15.66 -2.34
C SER A 409 -4.84 -15.65 -1.16
N ARG A 410 -4.00 -16.68 -1.05
CA ARG A 410 -2.81 -16.71 -0.20
C ARG A 410 -1.56 -16.64 -1.07
N LEU A 411 -0.66 -15.76 -0.69
CA LEU A 411 0.57 -15.44 -1.38
C LEU A 411 1.76 -15.89 -0.53
N GLU A 412 2.64 -16.68 -1.13
CA GLU A 412 3.84 -17.21 -0.50
C GLU A 412 5.07 -16.93 -1.39
N GLY A 413 6.23 -16.72 -0.77
CA GLY A 413 7.47 -16.32 -1.46
C GLY A 413 7.68 -14.80 -1.42
N PRO A 414 8.55 -14.24 -2.29
CA PRO A 414 8.91 -12.81 -2.23
C PRO A 414 7.72 -11.85 -2.34
N ILE A 415 6.65 -12.24 -3.05
CA ILE A 415 5.43 -11.44 -3.19
C ILE A 415 4.72 -11.16 -1.85
N ALA A 416 4.85 -12.04 -0.86
CA ALA A 416 4.24 -11.84 0.46
C ALA A 416 4.87 -10.63 1.19
N TRP A 417 6.16 -10.39 0.95
CA TRP A 417 6.87 -9.23 1.51
C TRP A 417 6.43 -7.90 0.89
N ASP A 418 5.93 -7.90 -0.34
CA ASP A 418 5.38 -6.68 -0.97
C ASP A 418 4.07 -6.28 -0.29
N VAL A 419 3.22 -7.25 0.09
CA VAL A 419 1.98 -7.01 0.84
C VAL A 419 2.29 -6.51 2.26
N LEU A 420 3.27 -7.11 2.92
CA LEU A 420 3.80 -6.60 4.19
C LEU A 420 4.28 -5.15 4.05
N TYR A 421 5.07 -4.86 3.00
CA TYR A 421 5.58 -3.52 2.77
C TYR A 421 4.46 -2.49 2.55
N ASN A 422 3.41 -2.84 1.80
CA ASN A 422 2.21 -1.99 1.68
C ASN A 422 1.58 -1.72 3.07
N PHE A 423 1.45 -2.73 3.93
CA PHE A 423 0.95 -2.53 5.29
C PHE A 423 1.86 -1.58 6.08
N GLU A 424 3.17 -1.81 6.08
CA GLU A 424 4.13 -0.99 6.81
C GLU A 424 4.12 0.47 6.33
N GLN A 425 4.05 0.71 5.02
CA GLN A 425 3.93 2.06 4.46
C GLN A 425 2.69 2.79 4.99
N ARG A 426 1.54 2.10 5.01
CA ARG A 426 0.29 2.66 5.56
C ARG A 426 0.37 2.87 7.07
N TRP A 427 0.95 1.93 7.81
CA TRP A 427 1.14 2.06 9.25
C TRP A 427 2.04 3.25 9.61
N ARG A 428 3.17 3.43 8.91
CA ARG A 428 4.03 4.60 9.10
C ARG A 428 3.31 5.92 8.80
N LYS A 429 2.38 5.93 7.84
CA LYS A 429 1.62 7.12 7.45
C LYS A 429 0.44 7.44 8.37
N GLN A 430 -0.28 6.41 8.86
CA GLN A 430 -1.60 6.57 9.51
C GLN A 430 -1.79 5.74 10.80
N GLY A 431 -0.87 4.84 11.14
CA GLY A 431 -0.96 3.97 12.32
C GLY A 431 -0.59 4.64 13.65
N GLY A 432 0.01 5.82 13.61
CA GLY A 432 0.23 6.71 14.78
C GLY A 432 1.35 6.30 15.74
N LYS A 433 1.66 5.02 15.92
CA LYS A 433 2.74 4.53 16.80
C LYS A 433 3.78 3.73 16.02
N ASP A 434 5.06 3.82 16.38
CA ASP A 434 6.08 2.97 15.79
C ASP A 434 6.08 1.58 16.46
N LEU A 435 5.33 0.66 15.87
CA LEU A 435 5.06 -0.68 16.40
C LEU A 435 5.36 -1.79 15.38
N LEU A 436 6.01 -1.45 14.27
CA LEU A 436 6.36 -2.44 13.26
C LEU A 436 7.47 -3.35 13.79
N VAL A 437 7.34 -4.65 13.54
CA VAL A 437 8.42 -5.60 13.81
C VAL A 437 9.49 -5.32 12.77
N GLN A 438 10.69 -5.02 13.23
CA GLN A 438 11.78 -4.67 12.32
C GLN A 438 12.40 -5.95 11.73
N LEU A 439 11.71 -6.55 10.77
CA LEU A 439 12.09 -7.83 10.17
C LEU A 439 13.31 -7.73 9.26
N ARG A 440 13.62 -6.53 8.78
CA ARG A 440 14.69 -6.25 7.81
C ARG A 440 15.91 -5.59 8.44
N GLU A 441 16.01 -5.55 9.78
CA GLU A 441 17.13 -4.90 10.48
C GLU A 441 18.50 -5.41 10.04
N LEU A 442 18.63 -6.58 9.43
CA LEU A 442 19.93 -7.13 8.99
C LEU A 442 20.03 -7.32 7.47
N ASP A 443 18.96 -7.03 6.73
CA ASP A 443 18.91 -7.24 5.27
C ASP A 443 19.46 -6.02 4.50
N ASP A 444 19.62 -4.88 5.18
CA ASP A 444 20.07 -3.60 4.64
C ASP A 444 21.25 -3.09 5.50
N PRO A 445 22.48 -3.57 5.25
CA PRO A 445 23.64 -3.30 6.10
C PRO A 445 24.03 -1.82 6.13
N GLU A 446 23.64 -1.03 5.13
CA GLU A 446 23.84 0.42 5.09
C GLU A 446 22.85 1.22 5.95
N ASN A 447 21.80 0.58 6.46
CA ASN A 447 20.82 1.23 7.34
C ASN A 447 21.40 1.50 8.73
N GLU A 448 21.25 2.72 9.25
CA GLU A 448 21.71 3.10 10.60
C GLU A 448 21.13 2.16 11.69
N HIS A 449 19.86 1.74 11.56
CA HIS A 449 19.24 0.81 12.50
C HIS A 449 19.88 -0.58 12.44
N CYS A 450 20.30 -1.05 11.26
CA CYS A 450 21.06 -2.29 11.11
C CYS A 450 22.38 -2.21 11.87
N VAL A 451 23.12 -1.12 11.66
CA VAL A 451 24.41 -0.89 12.33
C VAL A 451 24.24 -0.83 13.84
N ILE A 452 23.24 -0.09 14.34
CA ILE A 452 22.92 -0.04 15.77
C ILE A 452 22.61 -1.44 16.31
N ARG A 453 21.82 -2.23 15.58
CA ARG A 453 21.43 -3.58 16.01
C ARG A 453 22.61 -4.55 16.05
N VAL A 454 23.44 -4.55 15.01
CA VAL A 454 24.68 -5.34 14.93
C VAL A 454 25.59 -4.97 16.10
N ASN A 455 25.74 -3.68 16.40
CA ASN A 455 26.54 -3.21 17.55
C ASN A 455 25.97 -3.69 18.88
N GLN A 456 24.66 -3.60 19.11
CA GLN A 456 24.04 -4.11 20.34
C GLN A 456 24.25 -5.63 20.54
N ILE A 457 24.19 -6.42 19.46
CA ILE A 457 24.47 -7.86 19.52
C ILE A 457 25.94 -8.10 19.85
N ALA A 458 26.84 -7.37 19.18
CA ALA A 458 28.27 -7.45 19.39
C ALA A 458 28.68 -7.06 20.83
N ASP A 459 28.08 -5.99 21.38
CA ASP A 459 28.26 -5.53 22.77
C ASP A 459 27.77 -6.59 23.75
N LYS A 460 26.56 -7.11 23.56
CA LYS A 460 26.01 -8.17 24.43
C LYS A 460 26.89 -9.42 24.45
N TYR A 461 27.42 -9.84 23.29
CA TYR A 461 28.30 -11.01 23.24
C TYR A 461 29.66 -10.70 23.85
N TRP A 462 30.14 -9.46 23.74
CA TRP A 462 31.35 -9.02 24.45
C TRP A 462 31.16 -9.09 25.96
N ASP A 463 30.03 -8.64 26.49
CA ASP A 463 29.72 -8.71 27.93
C ASP A 463 29.69 -10.17 28.43
N LEU A 464 29.14 -11.09 27.62
CA LEU A 464 29.15 -12.51 27.94
C LEU A 464 30.57 -13.11 27.89
N TYR A 465 31.36 -12.74 26.88
CA TYR A 465 32.73 -13.21 26.70
C TYR A 465 33.70 -12.67 27.78
N SER A 466 33.50 -11.43 28.23
CA SER A 466 34.34 -10.77 29.24
C SER A 466 33.87 -11.00 30.68
N SER A 467 32.77 -11.74 30.87
CA SER A 467 32.27 -12.15 32.19
C SER A 467 33.24 -13.10 32.91
N GLU A 468 33.34 -12.97 34.24
CA GLU A 468 34.12 -13.89 35.09
C GLU A 468 33.47 -15.29 35.19
N ALA A 469 32.16 -15.39 34.97
CA ALA A 469 31.40 -16.65 35.03
C ALA A 469 31.07 -17.15 33.61
N LEU A 470 31.47 -18.39 33.32
CA LEU A 470 31.21 -19.06 32.04
C LEU A 470 29.99 -19.99 32.19
N ASP A 471 28.80 -19.40 32.09
CA ASP A 471 27.54 -20.10 32.34
C ASP A 471 27.07 -20.94 31.13
N HIS A 472 27.43 -20.57 29.91
CA HIS A 472 27.05 -21.22 28.65
C HIS A 472 27.89 -20.75 27.44
N ASP A 473 27.88 -21.50 26.34
CA ASP A 473 28.50 -21.09 25.07
C ASP A 473 27.91 -19.79 24.53
N LEU A 474 28.73 -18.98 23.84
CA LEU A 474 28.27 -17.77 23.18
C LEU A 474 27.18 -18.08 22.14
N PRO A 475 26.06 -17.33 22.11
CA PRO A 475 24.97 -17.59 21.16
C PRO A 475 25.32 -17.36 19.68
N GLY A 476 26.51 -16.83 19.37
CA GLY A 476 27.01 -16.64 18.02
C GLY A 476 28.45 -16.11 18.01
N HIS A 477 28.97 -15.81 16.81
CA HIS A 477 30.37 -15.43 16.58
C HIS A 477 30.62 -13.94 16.38
N LEU A 478 29.58 -13.10 16.51
CA LEU A 478 29.69 -11.66 16.36
C LEU A 478 30.11 -11.03 17.70
N LEU A 479 31.35 -10.58 17.80
CA LEU A 479 31.89 -9.93 19.00
C LEU A 479 32.37 -8.53 18.68
N ARG A 480 32.14 -7.60 19.60
CA ARG A 480 32.77 -6.29 19.50
C ARG A 480 34.28 -6.45 19.69
N TYR A 481 35.06 -5.90 18.79
CA TYR A 481 36.50 -5.77 19.01
C TYR A 481 36.72 -4.67 20.06
N PRO A 482 37.51 -4.91 21.13
CA PRO A 482 37.54 -4.05 22.32
C PRO A 482 38.38 -2.77 22.15
N ILE A 483 38.05 -1.99 21.13
CA ILE A 483 38.64 -0.67 20.85
C ILE A 483 37.57 0.41 20.91
N GLU A 484 38.02 1.63 21.17
CA GLU A 484 37.26 2.86 20.98
C GLU A 484 37.92 3.72 19.91
N VAL A 485 37.10 4.49 19.19
CA VAL A 485 37.57 5.48 18.23
C VAL A 485 37.05 6.83 18.69
N SER A 486 37.95 7.72 19.07
CA SER A 486 37.58 9.08 19.48
C SER A 486 37.01 9.89 18.32
N SER A 487 36.37 11.02 18.63
CA SER A 487 35.87 11.97 17.62
C SER A 487 36.96 12.53 16.70
N GLN A 488 38.24 12.37 17.06
CA GLN A 488 39.40 12.76 16.27
C GLN A 488 40.00 11.58 15.48
N GLY A 489 39.35 10.42 15.47
CA GLY A 489 39.82 9.21 14.76
C GLY A 489 40.97 8.48 15.45
N VAL A 490 41.28 8.81 16.71
CA VAL A 490 42.32 8.11 17.50
C VAL A 490 41.73 6.82 18.05
N ILE A 491 42.41 5.70 17.79
CA ILE A 491 42.05 4.38 18.30
C ILE A 491 42.64 4.21 19.70
N THR A 492 41.81 3.87 20.68
CA THR A 492 42.20 3.51 22.04
C THR A 492 41.65 2.13 22.42
N GLU A 493 42.16 1.53 23.50
CA GLU A 493 41.54 0.33 24.06
C GLU A 493 40.23 0.68 24.76
N LEU A 494 39.32 -0.29 24.83
CA LEU A 494 38.10 -0.17 25.62
C LEU A 494 38.49 0.00 27.11
N PRO A 495 37.92 0.98 27.84
CA PRO A 495 38.30 1.22 29.23
C PRO A 495 38.20 -0.04 30.09
N GLY A 496 39.30 -0.38 30.78
CA GLY A 496 39.40 -1.57 31.62
C GLY A 496 39.93 -2.82 30.93
N PHE A 497 40.19 -2.78 29.62
CA PHE A 497 40.66 -3.93 28.83
C PHE A 497 41.95 -3.62 28.07
N GLU A 498 43.11 -3.81 28.70
CA GLU A 498 44.43 -3.69 28.04
C GLU A 498 44.78 -4.95 27.21
N ASN A 499 44.32 -6.12 27.67
CA ASN A 499 44.52 -7.42 27.04
C ASN A 499 43.16 -8.10 26.77
N PHE A 500 43.14 -9.07 25.86
CA PHE A 500 41.95 -9.92 25.70
C PHE A 500 41.68 -10.72 26.99
N PRO A 501 40.42 -10.91 27.42
CA PRO A 501 40.06 -11.54 28.69
C PRO A 501 40.69 -12.93 28.94
N ASP A 502 40.93 -13.70 27.89
CA ASP A 502 41.44 -15.07 27.91
C ASP A 502 42.92 -15.20 27.54
N THR A 503 43.62 -14.11 27.26
CA THR A 503 45.04 -14.12 26.91
C THR A 503 45.84 -13.00 27.57
N LYS A 504 47.16 -13.02 27.38
CA LYS A 504 48.05 -11.88 27.72
C LYS A 504 48.33 -10.99 26.52
N ALA A 505 47.60 -11.17 25.42
CA ALA A 505 47.81 -10.42 24.20
C ALA A 505 47.14 -9.04 24.34
N ARG A 506 47.93 -7.99 24.05
CA ARG A 506 47.44 -6.61 24.07
C ARG A 506 46.44 -6.38 22.94
N ILE A 507 45.37 -5.65 23.24
CA ILE A 507 44.32 -5.32 22.29
C ILE A 507 44.84 -4.36 21.21
N LEU A 508 45.52 -3.30 21.64
CA LEU A 508 46.31 -2.43 20.77
C LEU A 508 47.69 -3.07 20.60
N GLY A 509 47.77 -4.04 19.69
CA GLY A 509 49.04 -4.67 19.33
C GLY A 509 50.11 -3.63 18.92
N THR A 510 51.37 -4.05 18.92
CA THR A 510 52.49 -3.20 18.49
C THR A 510 53.05 -3.68 17.15
N LYS A 511 53.63 -2.76 16.37
CA LYS A 511 54.39 -3.17 15.19
C LYS A 511 55.56 -4.06 15.63
N SER A 512 55.65 -5.25 15.05
CA SER A 512 56.73 -6.21 15.29
C SER A 512 57.37 -6.58 13.96
N ASP A 513 58.70 -6.57 13.90
CA ASP A 513 59.48 -7.02 12.74
C ASP A 513 59.60 -8.56 12.67
N TYR A 514 59.08 -9.25 13.69
CA TYR A 514 59.12 -10.70 13.84
C TYR A 514 57.73 -11.25 14.16
N MET A 515 57.36 -12.37 13.52
CA MET A 515 56.11 -13.08 13.80
C MET A 515 56.25 -13.84 15.14
N PRO A 516 55.32 -13.71 16.10
CA PRO A 516 55.42 -14.43 17.36
C PRO A 516 55.34 -15.95 17.17
N PRO A 517 56.01 -16.75 18.03
CA PRO A 517 56.04 -18.21 17.92
C PRO A 517 54.71 -18.90 18.26
N ILE A 518 53.74 -18.15 18.79
CA ILE A 518 52.38 -18.62 19.07
C ILE A 518 51.42 -17.64 18.37
N LEU A 519 50.62 -18.18 17.46
CA LEU A 519 49.54 -17.47 16.78
C LEU A 519 48.23 -18.03 17.32
N THR A 520 47.38 -17.16 17.87
CA THR A 520 45.98 -17.48 18.15
C THR A 520 45.17 -17.15 16.90
N THR A 521 44.51 -18.14 16.30
CA THR A 521 43.61 -17.98 15.15
C THR A 521 42.19 -17.69 15.59
#